data_AF-A0A402DKF8-F1
#
_entry.id   AF-A0A402DKF8-F1
#
_cell.length_a   1.000
_cell.length_b   1.000
_cell.length_c   1.000
_cell.angle_alpha   90.00
_cell.angle_beta   90.00
_cell.angle_gamma   90.00
#
_symmetry.space_group_name_H-M   'P 1'
#
loop_
_entity.id
_entity.type
_entity.pdbx_description
1 polymer ?
#
loop_
_entity_poly.entity_id
_entity_poly.type
_entity_poly.pdbx_seq_one_letter_code
_entity_poly.pdbx_strand_id
1 'polypeptide(L)'
;MQVAAVQSIYKNGQLIQSKQLSLPDNLNRTLNYIGKSNWVNDGYFEGQMTEVRVWNIARPESEIKENMSQRLKGNETGLVGYWPLNEGSENIAKDKTSNGNNGTINGATWGKSELPITGTKESEIGKKPDVITGGNSPSKYGIADTRTNYYLVDTNKPINGNGEITGWNIWAENTSPVQLITYRKEANTWSVVGKSEVKTPVIGLNEFSLTTPIKVNQGDFVGIYYPQAGSISYDKNTAPLGNLSGKVLFTSSGATATAFSDSVDRIYSLSVKGNVGEIPIKIEKTETANYGVIGVGTNNLLCSRDTLTSDWKEIPNSGAVIGAIVMPDGKIVGVGTNKSLYTRDSLISDWKEVPNSGAVISVTVMPDGELVGVGANNRLYSRDSLTSDWKEIPNSGSVIAVTCSVPLKFTTPEPVPSDNTDQVSKPIKLGPTGGSISGTDFQILPKDTAPQSQLKKVFVNAG
;
A
#
# COMPACT_ATOMS: atom_id res chain seq x y z
N MET A 1 19.48 33.51 -7.16
CA MET A 1 18.01 33.51 -7.36
C MET A 1 17.44 32.69 -6.20
N GLN A 2 16.83 33.32 -5.19
CA GLN A 2 16.29 32.59 -4.03
C GLN A 2 15.13 31.72 -4.53
N VAL A 3 15.22 30.42 -4.29
CA VAL A 3 14.12 29.49 -4.62
C VAL A 3 13.00 29.78 -3.64
N ALA A 4 11.84 30.21 -4.16
CA ALA A 4 10.64 30.36 -3.35
C ALA A 4 10.09 28.97 -3.03
N ALA A 5 9.87 28.69 -1.75
CA ALA A 5 9.28 27.44 -1.29
C ALA A 5 7.92 27.71 -0.65
N VAL A 6 6.99 26.77 -0.81
CA VAL A 6 5.69 26.83 -0.16
C VAL A 6 5.80 26.17 1.22
N GLN A 7 5.48 26.91 2.28
CA GLN A 7 5.23 26.35 3.59
C GLN A 7 3.72 26.23 3.83
N SER A 8 3.29 25.08 4.31
CA SER A 8 1.89 24.79 4.63
C SER A 8 1.74 24.26 6.05
N ILE A 9 0.69 24.72 6.74
CA ILE A 9 0.32 24.29 8.10
C ILE A 9 -1.00 23.54 8.00
N TYR A 10 -1.03 22.34 8.58
CA TYR A 10 -2.20 21.47 8.60
C TYR A 10 -2.63 21.19 10.06
N LYS A 11 -3.94 21.09 10.28
CA LYS A 11 -4.51 20.67 11.56
C LYS A 11 -5.59 19.63 11.29
N ASN A 12 -5.52 18.49 11.98
CA ASN A 12 -6.39 17.35 11.75
C ASN A 12 -6.46 16.92 10.27
N GLY A 13 -5.31 16.98 9.58
CA GLY A 13 -5.20 16.64 8.16
C GLY A 13 -5.74 17.71 7.20
N GLN A 14 -6.39 18.77 7.69
CA GLN A 14 -6.91 19.86 6.85
C GLN A 14 -5.90 21.00 6.75
N LEU A 15 -5.71 21.56 5.55
CA LEU A 15 -4.89 22.75 5.34
C LEU A 15 -5.48 23.94 6.09
N ILE A 16 -4.67 24.58 6.94
CA ILE A 16 -5.03 25.80 7.67
C ILE A 16 -4.47 27.03 6.96
N GLN A 17 -3.23 26.96 6.50
CA GLN A 17 -2.56 28.08 5.84
C GLN A 17 -1.45 27.60 4.93
N SER A 18 -1.23 28.29 3.83
CA SER A 18 -0.09 28.09 2.93
C SER A 18 0.51 29.44 2.54
N LYS A 19 1.83 29.53 2.47
CA LYS A 19 2.54 30.77 2.11
C LYS A 19 3.83 30.47 1.37
N GLN A 20 4.09 31.26 0.33
CA GLN A 20 5.40 31.33 -0.31
C GLN A 20 6.38 32.07 0.59
N LEU A 21 7.50 31.42 0.92
CA LEU A 21 8.57 31.97 1.73
C LEU A 21 9.89 31.80 0.97
N SER A 22 10.78 32.77 1.14
CA SER A 22 12.18 32.54 0.82
C SER A 22 12.71 31.48 1.77
N LEU A 23 13.42 30.49 1.23
CA LEU A 23 14.13 29.54 2.07
C LEU A 23 15.10 30.30 2.98
N PRO A 24 15.06 30.06 4.31
CA PRO A 24 16.04 30.64 5.21
C PRO A 24 17.44 30.13 4.85
N ASP A 25 18.46 30.91 5.19
CA ASP A 25 19.84 30.46 5.05
C ASP A 25 20.06 29.17 5.85
N ASN A 26 20.87 28.25 5.32
CA ASN A 26 21.22 27.01 6.01
C ASN A 26 21.84 27.34 7.38
N LEU A 27 21.06 27.18 8.43
CA LEU A 27 21.46 27.45 9.80
C LEU A 27 21.79 26.13 10.50
N ASN A 28 23.09 25.83 10.61
CA ASN A 28 23.54 24.68 11.37
C ASN A 28 23.32 24.92 12.87
N ARG A 29 22.35 24.20 13.46
CA ARG A 29 22.10 24.18 14.91
C ARG A 29 22.57 22.86 15.49
N THR A 30 23.24 22.92 16.64
CA THR A 30 23.73 21.73 17.36
C THR A 30 22.66 21.11 18.26
N LEU A 31 21.65 21.87 18.67
CA LEU A 31 20.53 21.39 19.48
C LEU A 31 19.19 21.72 18.81
N ASN A 32 18.27 20.76 18.87
CA ASN A 32 16.88 20.91 18.45
C ASN A 32 15.98 20.56 19.63
N TYR A 33 14.87 21.27 19.77
CA TYR A 33 13.97 21.12 20.92
C TYR A 33 12.58 20.70 20.46
N ILE A 34 11.94 19.84 21.25
CA ILE A 34 10.52 19.50 21.14
C ILE A 34 9.84 20.06 22.40
N GLY A 35 8.76 20.82 22.25
CA GLY A 35 8.03 21.41 23.37
C GLY A 35 8.65 22.66 24.00
N LYS A 36 9.72 23.21 23.39
CA LYS A 36 10.35 24.48 23.78
C LYS A 36 10.87 25.18 22.52
N SER A 37 10.94 26.52 22.55
CA SER A 37 11.64 27.28 21.52
C SER A 37 13.14 27.42 21.84
N ASN A 38 13.90 27.98 20.89
CA ASN A 38 15.31 28.32 21.09
C ASN A 38 15.52 29.60 21.91
N TRP A 39 14.47 30.39 22.16
CA TRP A 39 14.55 31.64 22.92
C TRP A 39 14.21 31.37 24.39
N VAL A 40 15.13 31.75 25.27
CA VAL A 40 15.03 31.46 26.71
C VAL A 40 13.82 32.08 27.41
N ASN A 41 13.25 33.15 26.83
CA ASN A 41 12.11 33.87 27.38
C ASN A 41 10.75 33.34 26.86
N ASP A 42 10.77 32.43 25.89
CA ASP A 42 9.53 31.83 25.40
C ASP A 42 9.05 30.75 26.37
N GLY A 43 7.73 30.67 26.53
CA GLY A 43 7.10 29.63 27.34
C GLY A 43 7.32 28.22 26.77
N TYR A 44 7.26 27.23 27.65
CA TYR A 44 7.19 25.83 27.25
C TYR A 44 5.84 25.50 26.63
N PHE A 45 5.78 24.47 25.79
CA PHE A 45 4.52 23.92 25.35
C PHE A 45 3.80 23.25 26.52
N GLU A 46 2.59 23.74 26.82
CA GLU A 46 1.72 23.17 27.84
C GLU A 46 0.74 22.19 27.20
N GLY A 47 1.07 20.90 27.22
CA GLY A 47 0.19 19.86 26.70
C GLY A 47 0.87 18.49 26.58
N GLN A 48 0.15 17.53 26.00
CA GLN A 48 0.67 16.20 25.71
C GLN A 48 1.08 16.10 24.24
N MET A 49 2.22 15.46 23.98
CA MET A 49 2.72 15.17 22.64
C MET A 49 2.88 13.67 22.45
N THR A 50 2.76 13.24 21.20
CA THR A 50 3.02 11.87 20.75
C THR A 50 3.26 11.90 19.24
N GLU A 51 3.88 10.86 18.70
CA GLU A 51 4.03 10.67 17.25
C GLU A 51 4.76 11.83 16.54
N VAL A 52 5.81 12.39 17.17
CA VAL A 52 6.60 13.50 16.60
C VAL A 52 7.48 12.97 15.47
N ARG A 53 7.41 13.60 14.30
CA ARG A 53 8.09 13.15 13.08
C ARG A 53 8.71 14.33 12.34
N VAL A 54 9.88 14.11 11.74
CA VAL A 54 10.55 15.07 10.86
C VAL A 54 10.89 14.39 9.55
N TRP A 55 10.53 15.03 8.43
CA TRP A 55 10.76 14.52 7.08
C TRP A 55 11.64 15.50 6.32
N ASN A 56 12.53 15.00 5.46
CA ASN A 56 13.29 15.82 4.51
C ASN A 56 12.59 15.94 3.15
N ILE A 57 11.34 15.48 3.07
CA ILE A 57 10.45 15.61 1.90
C ILE A 57 9.16 16.30 2.32
N ALA A 58 8.63 17.16 1.46
CA ALA A 58 7.31 17.74 1.66
C ALA A 58 6.24 16.64 1.53
N ARG A 59 5.38 16.51 2.54
CA ARG A 59 4.31 15.50 2.55
C ARG A 59 3.03 16.06 1.93
N PRO A 60 2.41 15.37 0.96
CA PRO A 60 1.12 15.78 0.42
C PRO A 60 0.00 15.65 1.47
N GLU A 61 -1.07 16.43 1.32
CA GLU A 61 -2.19 16.46 2.27
C GLU A 61 -2.83 15.08 2.47
N SER A 62 -2.95 14.29 1.39
CA SER A 62 -3.47 12.91 1.44
C SER A 62 -2.66 12.04 2.40
N GLU A 63 -1.34 12.04 2.27
CA GLU A 63 -0.45 11.27 3.13
C GLU A 63 -0.44 11.77 4.58
N ILE A 64 -0.63 13.07 4.80
CA ILE A 64 -0.81 13.62 6.15
C ILE A 64 -2.10 13.08 6.77
N LYS A 65 -3.22 13.09 6.03
CA LYS A 65 -4.52 12.56 6.48
C LYS A 65 -4.45 11.06 6.78
N GLU A 66 -3.79 10.29 5.92
CA GLU A 66 -3.67 8.84 6.07
C GLU A 66 -2.80 8.46 7.27
N ASN A 67 -1.67 9.15 7.48
CA ASN A 67 -0.67 8.76 8.46
C ASN A 67 -0.83 9.45 9.83
N MET A 68 -1.63 10.51 9.97
CA MET A 68 -1.78 11.25 11.23
C MET A 68 -2.39 10.43 12.36
N SER A 69 -3.13 9.37 12.04
CA SER A 69 -3.74 8.42 12.99
C SER A 69 -3.04 7.06 13.00
N GLN A 70 -1.86 6.93 12.39
CA GLN A 70 -1.15 5.65 12.30
C GLN A 70 0.22 5.73 12.95
N ARG A 71 0.68 4.63 13.56
CA ARG A 71 2.06 4.49 14.03
C ARG A 71 2.95 4.01 12.87
N LEU A 72 4.06 4.69 12.65
CA LEU A 72 4.98 4.39 11.57
C LEU A 72 6.02 3.33 11.97
N LYS A 73 6.70 2.77 10.97
CA LYS A 73 7.75 1.77 11.14
C LYS A 73 9.10 2.41 11.50
N GLY A 74 9.38 3.62 11.03
CA GLY A 74 10.64 4.33 11.23
C GLY A 74 11.60 4.22 10.05
N ASN A 75 11.26 3.47 9.01
CA ASN A 75 12.06 3.32 7.79
C ASN A 75 11.37 3.88 6.53
N GLU A 76 10.37 4.72 6.72
CA GLU A 76 9.67 5.39 5.62
C GLU A 76 10.63 6.32 4.85
N THR A 77 10.46 6.38 3.52
CA THR A 77 11.29 7.22 2.67
C THR A 77 11.17 8.68 3.06
N GLY A 78 12.33 9.31 3.30
CA GLY A 78 12.43 10.71 3.69
C GLY A 78 12.07 11.01 5.14
N LEU A 79 11.77 10.01 5.97
CA LEU A 79 11.64 10.17 7.42
C LEU A 79 13.05 10.25 8.03
N VAL A 80 13.40 11.39 8.62
CA VAL A 80 14.74 11.64 9.16
C VAL A 80 14.80 11.65 10.68
N GLY A 81 13.64 11.75 11.35
CA GLY A 81 13.52 11.54 12.79
C GLY A 81 12.10 11.17 13.17
N TYR A 82 11.95 10.18 14.06
CA TYR A 82 10.65 9.72 14.52
C TYR A 82 10.66 9.31 15.98
N TRP A 83 9.96 10.08 16.81
CA TRP A 83 9.80 9.82 18.24
C TRP A 83 8.31 9.52 18.52
N PRO A 84 7.94 8.23 18.65
CA PRO A 84 6.56 7.86 18.99
C PRO A 84 6.14 8.39 20.37
N LEU A 85 7.11 8.58 21.28
CA LEU A 85 6.92 8.98 22.67
C LEU A 85 5.97 8.00 23.38
N ASN A 86 6.37 6.73 23.41
CA ASN A 86 5.58 5.63 23.97
C ASN A 86 6.40 4.66 24.83
N GLU A 87 7.62 5.04 25.20
CA GLU A 87 8.52 4.27 26.05
C GLU A 87 7.94 4.11 27.46
N GLY A 88 7.23 5.13 27.95
CA GLY A 88 6.45 5.06 29.19
C GLY A 88 7.28 5.08 30.48
N SER A 89 8.61 5.05 30.37
CA SER A 89 9.55 5.16 31.47
C SER A 89 10.88 5.76 30.97
N GLU A 90 11.78 6.08 31.89
CA GLU A 90 13.06 6.73 31.62
C GLU A 90 12.95 8.14 31.04
N ASN A 91 14.10 8.81 30.96
CA ASN A 91 14.24 10.17 30.45
C ASN A 91 14.80 10.19 29.02
N ILE A 92 14.36 9.23 28.19
CA ILE A 92 14.84 9.07 26.81
C ILE A 92 13.64 8.96 25.87
N ALA A 93 13.64 9.77 24.81
CA ALA A 93 12.75 9.63 23.66
C ALA A 93 13.54 8.94 22.53
N LYS A 94 13.20 7.71 22.19
CA LYS A 94 13.96 6.95 21.20
C LYS A 94 13.55 7.36 19.80
N ASP A 95 14.54 7.67 18.96
CA ASP A 95 14.34 7.80 17.52
C ASP A 95 14.20 6.40 16.93
N LYS A 96 13.06 6.14 16.30
CA LYS A 96 12.76 4.85 15.68
C LYS A 96 13.40 4.70 14.29
N THR A 97 13.95 5.77 13.74
CA THR A 97 14.71 5.70 12.49
C THR A 97 16.10 5.11 12.71
N SER A 98 16.76 4.72 11.62
CA SER A 98 18.16 4.28 11.64
C SER A 98 19.16 5.40 11.99
N ASN A 99 18.70 6.66 12.07
CA ASN A 99 19.57 7.81 12.34
C ASN A 99 19.92 7.95 13.84
N GLY A 100 19.15 7.31 14.72
CA GLY A 100 19.48 7.24 16.14
C GLY A 100 19.49 8.60 16.85
N ASN A 101 18.71 9.58 16.40
CA ASN A 101 18.60 10.91 16.99
C ASN A 101 17.80 10.88 18.31
N ASN A 102 18.19 10.02 19.26
CA ASN A 102 17.50 9.89 20.54
C ASN A 102 17.49 11.23 21.29
N GLY A 103 16.32 11.63 21.78
CA GLY A 103 16.15 12.81 22.61
C GLY A 103 16.28 12.49 24.09
N THR A 104 16.75 13.46 24.88
CA THR A 104 16.69 13.38 26.35
C THR A 104 15.44 14.12 26.83
N ILE A 105 14.56 13.39 27.51
CA ILE A 105 13.39 13.96 28.16
C ILE A 105 13.88 14.56 29.46
N ASN A 106 13.51 15.81 29.70
CA ASN A 106 13.78 16.41 30.97
C ASN A 106 12.52 17.21 31.36
N GLY A 107 12.10 17.18 32.62
CA GLY A 107 10.94 17.93 33.14
C GLY A 107 9.55 17.44 32.71
N ALA A 108 9.39 16.87 31.50
CA ALA A 108 8.16 16.25 31.06
C ALA A 108 7.94 14.88 31.72
N THR A 109 6.69 14.52 31.98
CA THR A 109 6.30 13.23 32.57
C THR A 109 5.52 12.38 31.58
N TRP A 110 5.64 11.07 31.71
CA TRP A 110 4.85 10.12 30.93
C TRP A 110 3.37 10.18 31.34
N GLY A 111 2.50 10.41 30.36
CA GLY A 111 1.05 10.32 30.52
C GLY A 111 0.50 9.17 29.70
N LYS A 112 -0.39 8.36 30.28
CA LYS A 112 -1.18 7.37 29.53
C LYS A 112 -2.40 8.08 28.94
N SER A 113 -2.58 7.97 27.63
CA SER A 113 -3.73 8.53 26.93
C SER A 113 -4.16 7.58 25.82
N GLU A 114 -5.46 7.45 25.60
CA GLU A 114 -6.00 6.78 24.42
C GLU A 114 -5.87 7.74 23.24
N LEU A 115 -4.99 7.37 22.31
CA LEU A 115 -4.87 8.14 21.08
C LEU A 115 -5.96 7.67 20.11
N PRO A 116 -6.52 8.56 19.27
CA PRO A 116 -7.30 8.16 18.10
C PRO A 116 -6.35 7.63 17.01
N ILE A 117 -5.42 6.75 17.43
CA ILE A 117 -4.64 5.94 16.51
C ILE A 117 -5.53 4.78 16.12
N THR A 118 -5.66 4.53 14.83
CA THR A 118 -6.06 3.20 14.38
C THR A 118 -4.91 2.29 14.82
N GLY A 119 -5.09 1.59 15.95
CA GLY A 119 -4.09 0.67 16.48
C GLY A 119 -3.54 -0.21 15.36
N THR A 120 -2.22 -0.44 15.37
CA THR A 120 -1.44 -1.12 14.32
C THR A 120 -2.26 -2.13 13.52
N LYS A 121 -2.92 -1.63 12.47
CA LYS A 121 -3.13 -2.40 11.27
C LYS A 121 -1.75 -2.44 10.66
N GLU A 122 -1.03 -3.55 10.84
CA GLU A 122 -0.08 -3.92 9.81
C GLU A 122 -0.79 -3.71 8.48
N SER A 123 -0.20 -2.86 7.62
CA SER A 123 -0.55 -2.73 6.21
C SER A 123 -1.33 -3.95 5.69
N GLU A 124 -2.66 -3.83 5.58
CA GLU A 124 -3.50 -4.81 4.87
C GLU A 124 -3.29 -4.70 3.34
N ILE A 125 -2.32 -3.91 2.90
CA ILE A 125 -1.71 -4.10 1.58
C ILE A 125 -0.65 -5.18 1.76
N GLY A 126 -1.07 -6.44 1.59
CA GLY A 126 -0.18 -7.61 1.49
C GLY A 126 -0.43 -8.77 2.45
N LYS A 127 -1.36 -8.69 3.42
CA LYS A 127 -1.74 -9.85 4.25
C LYS A 127 -3.05 -10.48 3.76
N LYS A 128 -2.98 -11.79 3.49
CA LYS A 128 -4.13 -12.66 3.25
C LYS A 128 -5.07 -12.55 4.48
N PRO A 129 -6.38 -12.31 4.30
CA PRO A 129 -7.30 -12.24 5.44
C PRO A 129 -7.38 -13.59 6.14
N ASP A 130 -7.54 -13.61 7.46
CA ASP A 130 -7.73 -14.83 8.26
C ASP A 130 -9.16 -15.37 8.18
N VAL A 131 -10.12 -14.53 7.81
CA VAL A 131 -11.54 -14.85 7.57
C VAL A 131 -12.12 -13.97 6.45
N ILE A 132 -13.06 -14.51 5.69
CA ILE A 132 -13.79 -13.73 4.69
C ILE A 132 -14.87 -12.91 5.37
N THR A 133 -14.85 -11.60 5.13
CA THR A 133 -15.84 -10.64 5.61
C THR A 133 -16.19 -9.65 4.50
N GLY A 134 -17.38 -9.08 4.57
CA GLY A 134 -17.88 -8.06 3.65
C GLY A 134 -19.19 -7.48 4.16
N GLY A 135 -19.59 -6.32 3.62
CA GLY A 135 -20.76 -5.59 4.09
C GLY A 135 -20.57 -4.89 5.45
N ASN A 136 -21.67 -4.39 6.00
CA ASN A 136 -21.68 -3.64 7.25
C ASN A 136 -22.18 -4.52 8.41
N SER A 137 -21.61 -4.30 9.60
CA SER A 137 -22.01 -5.01 10.81
C SER A 137 -23.52 -4.89 11.06
N PRO A 138 -24.20 -5.97 11.50
CA PRO A 138 -25.62 -5.91 11.79
C PRO A 138 -25.91 -4.87 12.88
N SER A 139 -26.86 -3.99 12.66
CA SER A 139 -27.21 -2.88 13.56
C SER A 139 -28.69 -2.55 13.41
N LYS A 140 -29.34 -2.24 14.54
CA LYS A 140 -30.72 -1.78 14.56
C LYS A 140 -30.79 -0.30 14.23
N TYR A 141 -31.38 0.04 13.10
CA TYR A 141 -31.66 1.41 12.70
C TYR A 141 -33.16 1.74 12.70
N GLY A 142 -34.04 0.74 12.73
CA GLY A 142 -35.49 0.92 12.86
C GLY A 142 -36.23 1.27 11.56
N ILE A 143 -35.58 1.14 10.40
CA ILE A 143 -36.17 1.46 9.09
C ILE A 143 -35.87 0.34 8.10
N ALA A 144 -36.89 -0.08 7.32
CA ALA A 144 -36.73 -1.05 6.24
C ALA A 144 -37.47 -0.58 4.97
N ASP A 145 -37.04 -1.04 3.80
CA ASP A 145 -37.65 -0.65 2.53
C ASP A 145 -39.09 -1.16 2.38
N THR A 146 -39.93 -0.37 1.73
CA THR A 146 -41.29 -0.76 1.37
C THR A 146 -41.39 -1.30 -0.06
N ARG A 147 -40.35 -1.15 -0.87
CA ARG A 147 -40.27 -1.64 -2.25
C ARG A 147 -40.30 -3.17 -2.28
N THR A 148 -40.86 -3.72 -3.35
CA THR A 148 -40.99 -5.17 -3.55
C THR A 148 -40.30 -5.62 -4.82
N ASN A 149 -39.89 -6.89 -4.84
CA ASN A 149 -39.32 -7.56 -6.01
C ASN A 149 -38.15 -6.77 -6.63
N TYR A 150 -37.13 -6.46 -5.83
CA TYR A 150 -35.99 -5.67 -6.29
C TYR A 150 -34.67 -6.13 -5.66
N TYR A 151 -33.61 -5.83 -6.39
CA TYR A 151 -32.22 -6.08 -6.02
C TYR A 151 -31.52 -4.80 -5.58
N LEU A 152 -30.59 -4.93 -4.65
CA LEU A 152 -29.61 -3.92 -4.29
C LEU A 152 -28.21 -4.52 -4.12
N VAL A 153 -27.19 -3.66 -4.22
CA VAL A 153 -25.80 -3.95 -3.88
C VAL A 153 -25.23 -2.82 -3.03
N ASP A 154 -24.51 -3.17 -1.97
CA ASP A 154 -23.75 -2.21 -1.15
C ASP A 154 -22.30 -2.18 -1.61
N THR A 155 -21.85 -1.01 -2.07
CA THR A 155 -20.50 -0.78 -2.61
C THR A 155 -19.51 -0.26 -1.57
N ASN A 156 -19.97 0.04 -0.34
CA ASN A 156 -19.17 0.72 0.68
C ASN A 156 -18.16 -0.21 1.36
N LYS A 157 -18.49 -1.49 1.50
CA LYS A 157 -17.62 -2.50 2.15
C LYS A 157 -17.52 -3.76 1.30
N PRO A 158 -16.62 -3.78 0.29
CA PRO A 158 -16.37 -4.98 -0.50
C PRO A 158 -15.84 -6.11 0.37
N ILE A 159 -15.89 -7.32 -0.19
CA ILE A 159 -15.34 -8.53 0.38
C ILE A 159 -13.82 -8.40 0.48
N ASN A 160 -13.29 -8.73 1.66
CA ASN A 160 -11.90 -8.50 2.04
C ASN A 160 -10.89 -9.49 1.44
N GLY A 161 -11.33 -10.57 0.78
CA GLY A 161 -10.43 -11.60 0.25
C GLY A 161 -11.07 -12.63 -0.67
N ASN A 162 -10.23 -13.48 -1.25
CA ASN A 162 -10.66 -14.64 -2.02
C ASN A 162 -11.04 -15.79 -1.07
N GLY A 163 -12.21 -16.39 -1.28
CA GLY A 163 -12.62 -17.53 -0.47
C GLY A 163 -14.06 -17.94 -0.68
N GLU A 164 -14.67 -18.44 0.38
CA GLU A 164 -16.06 -18.90 0.34
C GLU A 164 -16.86 -18.24 1.45
N ILE A 165 -17.94 -17.55 1.07
CA ILE A 165 -18.95 -17.14 2.03
C ILE A 165 -19.67 -18.41 2.50
N THR A 166 -19.73 -18.60 3.81
CA THR A 166 -20.41 -19.73 4.44
C THR A 166 -21.62 -19.30 5.26
N GLY A 167 -21.74 -18.00 5.56
CA GLY A 167 -22.88 -17.45 6.26
C GLY A 167 -23.00 -15.94 6.12
N TRP A 168 -24.11 -15.41 6.60
CA TRP A 168 -24.43 -13.99 6.54
C TRP A 168 -25.35 -13.60 7.68
N ASN A 169 -25.25 -12.34 8.09
CA ASN A 169 -25.99 -11.82 9.23
C ASN A 169 -26.71 -10.54 8.85
N ILE A 170 -27.92 -10.39 9.36
CA ILE A 170 -28.74 -9.19 9.17
C ILE A 170 -29.39 -8.77 10.48
N TRP A 171 -29.81 -7.50 10.54
CA TRP A 171 -30.82 -7.06 11.49
C TRP A 171 -32.13 -6.86 10.73
N ALA A 172 -33.17 -7.61 11.09
CA ALA A 172 -34.46 -7.55 10.42
C ALA A 172 -35.49 -6.74 11.23
N GLU A 173 -36.25 -5.88 10.56
CA GLU A 173 -37.35 -5.10 11.16
C GLU A 173 -38.71 -5.80 11.02
N ASN A 174 -38.81 -6.78 10.14
CA ASN A 174 -40.00 -7.59 9.90
C ASN A 174 -39.59 -8.98 9.38
N THR A 175 -40.58 -9.84 9.11
CA THR A 175 -40.35 -11.22 8.68
C THR A 175 -40.46 -11.43 7.17
N SER A 176 -40.45 -10.36 6.36
CA SER A 176 -40.52 -10.49 4.90
C SER A 176 -39.29 -11.24 4.36
N PRO A 177 -39.47 -12.15 3.38
CA PRO A 177 -38.39 -12.97 2.86
C PRO A 177 -37.26 -12.14 2.24
N VAL A 178 -36.04 -12.67 2.33
CA VAL A 178 -34.82 -12.01 1.89
C VAL A 178 -33.82 -13.03 1.36
N GLN A 179 -33.05 -12.66 0.35
CA GLN A 179 -32.02 -13.50 -0.24
C GLN A 179 -30.71 -12.72 -0.37
N LEU A 180 -29.60 -13.30 0.09
CA LEU A 180 -28.26 -12.77 -0.15
C LEU A 180 -27.91 -12.92 -1.63
N ILE A 181 -27.41 -11.84 -2.22
CA ILE A 181 -26.83 -11.84 -3.56
C ILE A 181 -25.40 -11.32 -3.45
N THR A 182 -24.47 -12.00 -4.11
CA THR A 182 -23.09 -11.52 -4.23
C THR A 182 -22.82 -11.07 -5.66
N TYR A 183 -22.16 -9.93 -5.80
CA TYR A 183 -21.92 -9.29 -7.09
C TYR A 183 -20.43 -9.11 -7.34
N ARG A 184 -20.05 -9.10 -8.62
CA ARG A 184 -18.72 -8.71 -9.08
C ARG A 184 -18.85 -7.53 -10.03
N LYS A 185 -17.94 -6.57 -9.90
CA LYS A 185 -17.82 -5.45 -10.83
C LYS A 185 -16.49 -5.56 -11.58
N GLU A 186 -16.57 -5.72 -12.88
CA GLU A 186 -15.42 -5.73 -13.79
C GLU A 186 -15.55 -4.51 -14.70
N ALA A 187 -14.62 -3.55 -14.56
CA ALA A 187 -14.72 -2.23 -15.16
C ALA A 187 -16.09 -1.58 -14.88
N ASN A 188 -16.95 -1.48 -15.90
CA ASN A 188 -18.28 -0.87 -15.82
C ASN A 188 -19.42 -1.90 -15.85
N THR A 189 -19.11 -3.20 -15.76
CA THR A 189 -20.11 -4.27 -15.87
C THR A 189 -20.28 -5.00 -14.55
N TRP A 190 -21.55 -5.26 -14.19
CA TRP A 190 -21.93 -6.03 -13.01
C TRP A 190 -22.34 -7.45 -13.40
N SER A 191 -21.90 -8.43 -12.61
CA SER A 191 -22.33 -9.83 -12.71
C SER A 191 -22.72 -10.39 -11.34
N VAL A 192 -23.58 -11.42 -11.32
CA VAL A 192 -23.93 -12.13 -10.08
C VAL A 192 -22.96 -13.29 -9.89
N VAL A 193 -22.27 -13.30 -8.75
CA VAL A 193 -21.31 -14.34 -8.36
C VAL A 193 -22.03 -15.52 -7.72
N GLY A 194 -23.04 -15.26 -6.90
CA GLY A 194 -23.80 -16.30 -6.23
C GLY A 194 -25.02 -15.75 -5.49
N LYS A 195 -25.89 -16.68 -5.08
CA LYS A 195 -27.12 -16.38 -4.34
C LYS A 195 -27.28 -17.39 -3.21
N SER A 196 -27.79 -16.95 -2.05
CA SER A 196 -28.26 -17.88 -1.02
C SER A 196 -29.63 -18.47 -1.40
N GLU A 197 -30.13 -19.42 -0.61
CA GLU A 197 -31.56 -19.67 -0.54
C GLU A 197 -32.31 -18.42 -0.04
N VAL A 198 -33.59 -18.29 -0.40
CA VAL A 198 -34.48 -17.30 0.22
C VAL A 198 -34.71 -17.71 1.68
N LYS A 199 -34.49 -16.79 2.61
CA LYS A 199 -34.71 -16.99 4.05
C LYS A 199 -35.83 -16.08 4.55
N THR A 200 -36.59 -16.59 5.51
CA THR A 200 -37.57 -15.80 6.27
C THR A 200 -36.95 -15.46 7.61
N PRO A 201 -36.64 -14.18 7.89
CA PRO A 201 -35.99 -13.78 9.13
C PRO A 201 -36.98 -13.71 10.29
N VAL A 202 -36.45 -13.75 11.51
CA VAL A 202 -37.15 -13.28 12.73
C VAL A 202 -36.81 -11.81 12.96
N ILE A 203 -37.68 -11.05 13.65
CA ILE A 203 -37.37 -9.66 13.98
C ILE A 203 -36.14 -9.61 14.91
N GLY A 204 -35.15 -8.76 14.58
CA GLY A 204 -33.88 -8.65 15.30
C GLY A 204 -32.68 -9.23 14.55
N LEU A 205 -31.63 -9.60 15.30
CA LEU A 205 -30.42 -10.19 14.74
C LEU A 205 -30.70 -11.60 14.21
N ASN A 206 -30.32 -11.85 12.96
CA ASN A 206 -30.36 -13.16 12.34
C ASN A 206 -28.97 -13.55 11.87
N GLU A 207 -28.62 -14.81 12.06
CA GLU A 207 -27.44 -15.44 11.46
C GLU A 207 -27.90 -16.62 10.61
N PHE A 208 -27.51 -16.61 9.34
CA PHE A 208 -27.85 -17.65 8.38
C PHE A 208 -26.59 -18.35 7.90
N SER A 209 -26.63 -19.68 7.85
CA SER A 209 -25.63 -20.51 7.18
C SER A 209 -26.06 -20.81 5.75
N LEU A 210 -25.08 -20.91 4.85
CA LEU A 210 -25.29 -21.33 3.46
C LEU A 210 -25.13 -22.85 3.37
N THR A 211 -26.09 -23.50 2.71
CA THR A 211 -26.04 -24.93 2.38
C THR A 211 -24.99 -25.21 1.31
N THR A 212 -24.82 -24.28 0.37
CA THR A 212 -23.75 -24.26 -0.63
C THR A 212 -22.95 -22.97 -0.47
N PRO A 213 -21.66 -23.03 -0.08
CA PRO A 213 -20.83 -21.84 0.03
C PRO A 213 -20.72 -21.08 -1.30
N ILE A 214 -20.63 -19.75 -1.23
CA ILE A 214 -20.48 -18.89 -2.42
C ILE A 214 -19.01 -18.54 -2.57
N LYS A 215 -18.40 -18.96 -3.69
CA LYS A 215 -17.01 -18.61 -4.04
C LYS A 215 -16.91 -17.14 -4.44
N VAL A 216 -16.00 -16.41 -3.80
CA VAL A 216 -15.86 -14.96 -3.96
C VAL A 216 -14.40 -14.56 -4.12
N ASN A 217 -14.21 -13.41 -4.77
CA ASN A 217 -12.93 -12.73 -4.91
C ASN A 217 -12.88 -11.49 -3.99
N GLN A 218 -11.67 -11.09 -3.64
CA GLN A 218 -11.44 -9.78 -3.04
C GLN A 218 -12.00 -8.69 -3.95
N GLY A 219 -12.75 -7.75 -3.38
CA GLY A 219 -13.39 -6.69 -4.15
C GLY A 219 -14.81 -7.03 -4.64
N ASP A 220 -15.28 -8.28 -4.51
CA ASP A 220 -16.69 -8.60 -4.74
C ASP A 220 -17.58 -7.89 -3.71
N PHE A 221 -18.86 -7.68 -4.02
CA PHE A 221 -19.78 -6.90 -3.22
C PHE A 221 -20.96 -7.72 -2.73
N VAL A 222 -21.47 -7.37 -1.56
CA VAL A 222 -22.65 -8.01 -0.99
C VAL A 222 -23.89 -7.17 -1.30
N GLY A 223 -25.00 -7.84 -1.49
CA GLY A 223 -26.27 -7.21 -1.73
C GLY A 223 -27.42 -8.16 -1.46
N ILE A 224 -28.62 -7.68 -1.75
CA ILE A 224 -29.86 -8.34 -1.34
C ILE A 224 -30.86 -8.33 -2.46
N TYR A 225 -31.61 -9.41 -2.54
CA TYR A 225 -32.87 -9.47 -3.25
C TYR A 225 -34.01 -9.57 -2.26
N TYR A 226 -35.01 -8.72 -2.44
CA TYR A 226 -36.28 -8.79 -1.73
C TYR A 226 -37.38 -9.26 -2.67
N PRO A 227 -37.86 -10.51 -2.53
CA PRO A 227 -39.04 -10.98 -3.27
C PRO A 227 -40.32 -10.23 -2.88
N GLN A 228 -40.38 -9.73 -1.64
CA GLN A 228 -41.49 -8.93 -1.09
C GLN A 228 -40.95 -7.60 -0.57
N ALA A 229 -41.62 -6.98 0.40
CA ALA A 229 -41.12 -5.77 1.05
C ALA A 229 -39.75 -6.01 1.70
N GLY A 230 -38.98 -4.93 1.85
CA GLY A 230 -37.68 -4.98 2.51
C GLY A 230 -37.81 -5.37 3.98
N SER A 231 -36.95 -6.27 4.43
CA SER A 231 -36.90 -6.71 5.83
C SER A 231 -35.67 -6.24 6.59
N ILE A 232 -34.59 -5.79 5.92
CA ILE A 232 -33.33 -5.42 6.60
C ILE A 232 -33.34 -3.95 7.02
N SER A 233 -32.82 -3.71 8.23
CA SER A 233 -32.62 -2.39 8.80
C SER A 233 -31.57 -1.55 8.06
N TYR A 234 -31.80 -0.25 7.88
CA TYR A 234 -30.81 0.70 7.36
C TYR A 234 -30.82 2.05 8.10
N ASP A 235 -29.69 2.75 8.08
CA ASP A 235 -29.37 3.93 8.92
C ASP A 235 -30.27 5.17 8.74
N LYS A 236 -30.62 5.53 7.51
CA LYS A 236 -31.44 6.72 7.23
C LYS A 236 -32.17 6.63 5.90
N ASN A 237 -33.31 7.32 5.79
CA ASN A 237 -34.09 7.38 4.56
C ASN A 237 -33.56 8.52 3.67
N THR A 238 -32.67 8.21 2.73
CA THR A 238 -32.14 9.16 1.75
C THR A 238 -32.87 9.03 0.41
N ALA A 239 -33.12 10.18 -0.23
CA ALA A 239 -33.68 10.21 -1.57
C ALA A 239 -32.70 9.61 -2.59
N PRO A 240 -33.20 8.98 -3.68
CA PRO A 240 -32.35 8.52 -4.77
C PRO A 240 -31.56 9.65 -5.43
N LEU A 241 -30.34 9.35 -5.88
CA LEU A 241 -29.41 10.32 -6.46
C LEU A 241 -29.58 10.48 -7.99
N GLY A 242 -30.21 9.51 -8.66
CA GLY A 242 -30.50 9.53 -10.09
C GLY A 242 -29.30 9.31 -11.01
N ASN A 243 -28.12 8.93 -10.49
CA ASN A 243 -26.86 8.94 -11.23
C ASN A 243 -25.91 7.76 -10.96
N LEU A 244 -26.35 6.74 -10.21
CA LEU A 244 -25.54 5.57 -9.81
C LEU A 244 -24.25 5.88 -9.02
N SER A 245 -24.09 7.09 -8.46
CA SER A 245 -22.89 7.47 -7.71
C SER A 245 -22.97 7.17 -6.20
N GLY A 246 -24.13 6.71 -5.72
CA GLY A 246 -24.37 6.45 -4.30
C GLY A 246 -23.75 5.13 -3.82
N LYS A 247 -23.68 4.99 -2.50
CA LYS A 247 -23.11 3.79 -1.85
C LYS A 247 -23.88 2.50 -2.12
N VAL A 248 -25.19 2.60 -2.30
CA VAL A 248 -26.06 1.45 -2.60
C VAL A 248 -26.69 1.67 -3.95
N LEU A 249 -26.50 0.74 -4.87
CA LEU A 249 -27.21 0.71 -6.15
C LEU A 249 -28.43 -0.20 -6.01
N PHE A 250 -29.52 0.15 -6.66
CA PHE A 250 -30.72 -0.67 -6.66
C PHE A 250 -31.41 -0.69 -8.03
N THR A 251 -32.18 -1.74 -8.23
CA THR A 251 -32.93 -2.01 -9.45
C THR A 251 -34.37 -1.53 -9.32
N SER A 252 -35.03 -1.33 -10.46
CA SER A 252 -36.48 -1.16 -10.51
C SER A 252 -37.18 -2.48 -10.16
N SER A 253 -38.43 -2.40 -9.68
CA SER A 253 -39.21 -3.59 -9.34
C SER A 253 -39.37 -4.51 -10.56
N GLY A 254 -39.08 -5.81 -10.39
CA GLY A 254 -39.15 -6.83 -11.44
C GLY A 254 -37.97 -6.85 -12.42
N ALA A 255 -36.99 -5.97 -12.27
CA ALA A 255 -35.81 -5.97 -13.13
C ALA A 255 -34.83 -7.12 -12.78
N THR A 256 -33.92 -7.41 -13.71
CA THR A 256 -32.86 -8.41 -13.49
C THR A 256 -31.83 -7.92 -12.48
N ALA A 257 -31.13 -8.85 -11.81
CA ALA A 257 -30.25 -8.57 -10.68
C ALA A 257 -29.16 -7.51 -10.89
N THR A 258 -28.75 -7.25 -12.13
CA THR A 258 -27.68 -6.30 -12.48
C THR A 258 -28.19 -5.05 -13.21
N ALA A 259 -29.50 -4.94 -13.45
CA ALA A 259 -30.12 -3.79 -14.11
C ALA A 259 -30.36 -2.63 -13.12
N PHE A 260 -29.28 -2.16 -12.49
CA PHE A 260 -29.32 -1.05 -11.54
C PHE A 260 -29.79 0.22 -12.24
N SER A 261 -30.83 0.85 -11.72
CA SER A 261 -31.44 2.03 -12.32
C SER A 261 -31.17 3.30 -11.52
N ASP A 262 -30.77 3.18 -10.25
CA ASP A 262 -30.56 4.31 -9.36
C ASP A 262 -29.69 3.93 -8.13
N SER A 263 -29.35 4.91 -7.30
CA SER A 263 -28.50 4.76 -6.12
C SER A 263 -28.87 5.68 -4.96
N VAL A 264 -28.43 5.32 -3.76
CA VAL A 264 -28.67 6.03 -2.49
C VAL A 264 -27.48 5.90 -1.55
N ASP A 265 -27.34 6.86 -0.63
CA ASP A 265 -26.32 6.82 0.44
C ASP A 265 -26.90 6.29 1.74
N ARG A 266 -27.21 4.99 1.76
CA ARG A 266 -27.68 4.24 2.94
C ARG A 266 -26.65 3.21 3.37
N ILE A 267 -26.71 2.81 4.63
CA ILE A 267 -25.91 1.72 5.19
C ILE A 267 -26.88 0.63 5.65
N TYR A 268 -26.88 -0.49 4.94
CA TYR A 268 -27.70 -1.64 5.31
C TYR A 268 -27.02 -2.48 6.37
N SER A 269 -27.83 -2.98 7.31
CA SER A 269 -27.44 -3.93 8.33
C SER A 269 -27.26 -5.33 7.74
N LEU A 270 -26.22 -5.51 6.93
CA LEU A 270 -25.90 -6.75 6.22
C LEU A 270 -24.41 -7.02 6.23
N SER A 271 -24.01 -8.17 6.78
CA SER A 271 -22.63 -8.65 6.73
C SER A 271 -22.57 -10.09 6.25
N VAL A 272 -21.44 -10.48 5.68
CA VAL A 272 -21.11 -11.87 5.37
C VAL A 272 -19.94 -12.36 6.20
N LYS A 273 -19.94 -13.65 6.50
CA LYS A 273 -18.83 -14.37 7.10
C LYS A 273 -18.50 -15.60 6.26
N GLY A 274 -17.22 -15.91 6.17
CA GLY A 274 -16.78 -17.00 5.33
C GLY A 274 -15.43 -17.52 5.75
N ASN A 275 -15.13 -18.68 5.19
CA ASN A 275 -13.81 -19.24 5.32
C ASN A 275 -12.97 -18.64 4.20
N VAL A 276 -11.74 -18.27 4.55
CA VAL A 276 -10.74 -18.05 3.52
C VAL A 276 -10.69 -19.33 2.73
N GLY A 277 -10.81 -19.22 1.41
CA GLY A 277 -10.61 -20.39 0.59
C GLY A 277 -9.23 -20.93 0.96
N GLU A 278 -9.15 -22.22 1.28
CA GLU A 278 -8.03 -22.94 0.71
C GLU A 278 -8.18 -22.71 -0.78
N ILE A 279 -7.45 -21.72 -1.27
CA ILE A 279 -7.12 -21.70 -2.67
C ILE A 279 -6.46 -23.08 -2.82
N PRO A 280 -6.98 -24.06 -3.58
CA PRO A 280 -6.04 -24.88 -4.31
C PRO A 280 -5.19 -23.83 -4.98
N ILE A 281 -3.94 -23.71 -4.59
CA ILE A 281 -3.02 -22.72 -5.09
C ILE A 281 -2.96 -22.90 -6.63
N LYS A 282 -3.90 -22.34 -7.38
CA LYS A 282 -3.63 -21.26 -8.29
C LYS A 282 -3.69 -19.99 -7.43
N ILE A 283 -2.70 -19.79 -6.56
CA ILE A 283 -1.82 -18.67 -6.86
C ILE A 283 -1.69 -18.62 -8.40
N GLU A 284 -2.08 -17.52 -9.05
CA GLU A 284 -1.08 -16.97 -9.97
C GLU A 284 0.10 -16.63 -9.09
N LYS A 285 0.79 -17.71 -8.81
CA LYS A 285 2.16 -17.77 -8.55
C LYS A 285 2.60 -17.10 -9.86
N THR A 286 2.81 -15.76 -9.92
CA THR A 286 4.20 -15.41 -10.24
C THR A 286 4.87 -16.21 -9.21
N GLU A 287 5.38 -17.34 -9.68
CA GLU A 287 5.58 -18.44 -8.82
C GLU A 287 6.27 -17.81 -7.56
N THR A 288 6.06 -18.28 -6.32
CA THR A 288 7.32 -18.80 -5.79
C THR A 288 7.67 -19.78 -6.86
N ALA A 289 8.41 -19.25 -7.85
CA ALA A 289 9.07 -20.02 -8.81
C ALA A 289 9.76 -20.85 -7.75
N ASN A 290 9.43 -22.11 -7.83
CA ASN A 290 10.53 -22.97 -8.05
C ASN A 290 11.32 -22.30 -9.19
N TYR A 291 12.03 -21.19 -8.86
CA TYR A 291 13.07 -20.59 -9.63
C TYR A 291 14.00 -21.75 -9.38
N GLY A 292 13.88 -22.71 -10.30
CA GLY A 292 14.92 -23.64 -10.59
C GLY A 292 16.11 -22.72 -10.69
N VAL A 293 16.88 -22.57 -9.62
CA VAL A 293 18.04 -21.70 -9.71
C VAL A 293 18.92 -22.48 -10.63
N ILE A 294 19.20 -21.90 -11.79
CA ILE A 294 20.18 -22.46 -12.70
C ILE A 294 21.51 -21.84 -12.29
N GLY A 295 22.47 -22.70 -11.97
CA GLY A 295 23.83 -22.32 -11.66
C GLY A 295 24.79 -23.05 -12.59
N VAL A 296 26.00 -22.53 -12.68
CA VAL A 296 27.14 -23.25 -13.26
C VAL A 296 27.94 -23.80 -12.09
N GLY A 297 28.06 -25.13 -12.02
CA GLY A 297 28.85 -25.81 -11.01
C GLY A 297 30.35 -25.57 -11.19
N THR A 298 31.14 -25.89 -10.17
CA THR A 298 32.61 -25.77 -10.22
C THR A 298 33.27 -26.71 -11.23
N ASN A 299 32.54 -27.72 -11.70
CA ASN A 299 32.89 -28.62 -12.80
C ASN A 299 32.45 -28.10 -14.18
N ASN A 300 32.00 -26.85 -14.28
CA ASN A 300 31.45 -26.21 -15.48
C ASN A 300 30.17 -26.84 -16.02
N LEU A 301 29.50 -27.72 -15.26
CA LEU A 301 28.21 -28.28 -15.66
C LEU A 301 27.08 -27.37 -15.22
N LEU A 302 25.98 -27.37 -15.97
CA LEU A 302 24.79 -26.65 -15.55
C LEU A 302 24.09 -27.47 -14.45
N CYS A 303 23.71 -26.80 -13.37
CA CYS A 303 23.01 -27.40 -12.25
C CYS A 303 21.69 -26.66 -12.04
N SER A 304 20.67 -27.38 -11.58
CA SER A 304 19.40 -26.80 -11.14
C SER A 304 19.07 -27.24 -9.73
N ARG A 305 18.41 -26.38 -8.97
CA ARG A 305 17.77 -26.74 -7.69
C ARG A 305 16.34 -26.25 -7.72
N ASP A 306 15.38 -27.09 -7.35
CA ASP A 306 13.95 -26.81 -7.50
C ASP A 306 13.49 -25.67 -6.57
N THR A 307 14.15 -25.48 -5.44
CA THR A 307 13.91 -24.40 -4.47
C THR A 307 15.22 -23.82 -3.96
N LEU A 308 15.18 -22.66 -3.30
CA LEU A 308 16.36 -22.04 -2.67
C LEU A 308 17.06 -22.94 -1.64
N THR A 309 16.33 -23.89 -1.03
CA THR A 309 16.80 -24.78 0.03
C THR A 309 17.03 -26.22 -0.42
N SER A 310 16.65 -26.59 -1.65
CA SER A 310 16.88 -27.92 -2.20
C SER A 310 18.31 -28.13 -2.68
N ASP A 311 18.74 -29.39 -2.72
CA ASP A 311 20.05 -29.78 -3.24
C ASP A 311 20.21 -29.42 -4.72
N TRP A 312 21.44 -29.13 -5.12
CA TRP A 312 21.79 -28.99 -6.53
C TRP A 312 21.72 -30.35 -7.23
N LYS A 313 21.05 -30.37 -8.38
CA LYS A 313 21.04 -31.50 -9.31
C LYS A 313 21.77 -31.09 -10.57
N GLU A 314 22.73 -31.89 -11.01
CA GLU A 314 23.36 -31.69 -12.31
C GLU A 314 22.34 -31.91 -13.43
N ILE A 315 22.38 -31.06 -14.44
CA ILE A 315 21.53 -31.19 -15.61
C ILE A 315 22.26 -32.10 -16.60
N PRO A 316 21.68 -33.26 -16.96
CA PRO A 316 22.29 -34.19 -17.88
C PRO A 316 22.60 -33.54 -19.23
N ASN A 317 23.71 -33.95 -19.85
CA ASN A 317 24.13 -33.47 -21.18
C ASN A 317 24.26 -31.94 -21.29
N SER A 318 24.43 -31.23 -20.17
CA SER A 318 24.55 -29.78 -20.16
C SER A 318 25.85 -29.24 -20.75
N GLY A 319 26.83 -30.11 -21.04
CA GLY A 319 28.13 -29.68 -21.55
C GLY A 319 28.85 -28.72 -20.59
N ALA A 320 30.03 -28.25 -20.99
CA ALA A 320 30.82 -27.32 -20.19
C ALA A 320 30.47 -25.86 -20.56
N VAL A 321 29.95 -25.11 -19.60
CA VAL A 321 29.67 -23.68 -19.71
C VAL A 321 30.36 -22.91 -18.58
N ILE A 322 30.69 -21.65 -18.79
CA ILE A 322 31.33 -20.76 -17.79
C ILE A 322 30.36 -19.70 -17.25
N GLY A 323 29.18 -19.60 -17.84
CA GLY A 323 28.10 -18.71 -17.40
C GLY A 323 26.80 -19.10 -18.09
N ALA A 324 25.67 -18.81 -17.47
CA ALA A 324 24.36 -19.04 -18.06
C ALA A 324 23.35 -18.00 -17.58
N ILE A 325 22.39 -17.67 -18.45
CA ILE A 325 21.24 -16.84 -18.13
C ILE A 325 19.95 -17.48 -18.66
N VAL A 326 18.82 -17.07 -18.10
CA VAL A 326 17.49 -17.45 -18.58
C VAL A 326 16.85 -16.22 -19.20
N MET A 327 16.39 -16.35 -20.44
CA MET A 327 15.68 -15.29 -21.16
C MET A 327 14.22 -15.17 -20.69
N PRO A 328 13.54 -14.04 -20.93
CA PRO A 328 12.13 -13.88 -20.55
C PRO A 328 11.16 -14.93 -21.12
N ASP A 329 11.50 -15.56 -22.25
CA ASP A 329 10.73 -16.64 -22.88
C ASP A 329 11.06 -18.04 -22.33
N GLY A 330 11.95 -18.15 -21.34
CA GLY A 330 12.37 -19.40 -20.70
C GLY A 330 13.56 -20.12 -21.37
N LYS A 331 14.05 -19.64 -22.52
CA LYS A 331 15.26 -20.21 -23.14
C LYS A 331 16.50 -19.96 -22.28
N ILE A 332 17.42 -20.93 -22.27
CA ILE A 332 18.70 -20.80 -21.56
C ILE A 332 19.77 -20.39 -22.57
N VAL A 333 20.54 -19.35 -22.23
CA VAL A 333 21.73 -18.96 -22.97
C VAL A 333 22.96 -19.29 -22.12
N GLY A 334 23.83 -20.14 -22.64
CA GLY A 334 25.09 -20.53 -22.01
C GLY A 334 26.28 -19.90 -22.72
N VAL A 335 27.28 -19.47 -21.94
CA VAL A 335 28.61 -19.12 -22.45
C VAL A 335 29.45 -20.38 -22.39
N GLY A 336 29.83 -20.94 -23.53
CA GLY A 336 30.70 -22.11 -23.59
C GLY A 336 32.11 -21.82 -23.10
N THR A 337 32.86 -22.85 -22.73
CA THR A 337 34.30 -22.71 -22.38
C THR A 337 35.15 -22.18 -23.54
N ASN A 338 34.68 -22.34 -24.77
CA ASN A 338 35.24 -21.71 -25.97
C ASN A 338 34.83 -20.23 -26.16
N LYS A 339 34.13 -19.64 -25.19
CA LYS A 339 33.60 -18.26 -25.18
C LYS A 339 32.52 -17.97 -26.21
N SER A 340 31.97 -18.99 -26.88
CA SER A 340 30.84 -18.84 -27.80
C SER A 340 29.51 -18.93 -27.04
N LEU A 341 28.46 -18.32 -27.57
CA LEU A 341 27.13 -18.41 -26.99
C LEU A 341 26.39 -19.63 -27.55
N TYR A 342 25.70 -20.34 -26.67
CA TYR A 342 24.82 -21.46 -27.01
C TYR A 342 23.45 -21.20 -26.43
N THR A 343 22.42 -21.71 -27.09
CA THR A 343 21.03 -21.64 -26.64
C THR A 343 20.46 -23.02 -26.46
N ARG A 344 19.51 -23.14 -25.53
CA ARG A 344 18.78 -24.37 -25.29
C ARG A 344 17.35 -24.04 -24.92
N ASP A 345 16.40 -24.71 -25.58
CA ASP A 345 14.96 -24.43 -25.46
C ASP A 345 14.35 -24.87 -24.10
N SER A 346 14.99 -25.79 -23.38
CA SER A 346 14.56 -26.27 -22.06
C SER A 346 15.74 -26.82 -21.24
N LEU A 347 15.53 -27.26 -19.99
CA LEU A 347 16.58 -27.90 -19.19
C LEU A 347 17.13 -29.20 -19.80
N ILE A 348 16.42 -29.84 -20.72
CA ILE A 348 16.77 -31.17 -21.27
C ILE A 348 17.00 -31.18 -22.78
N SER A 349 16.87 -30.03 -23.46
CA SER A 349 17.10 -29.95 -24.92
C SER A 349 18.60 -29.97 -25.26
N ASP A 350 18.94 -30.15 -26.53
CA ASP A 350 20.32 -30.00 -26.98
C ASP A 350 20.75 -28.53 -27.08
N TRP A 351 22.05 -28.27 -26.94
CA TRP A 351 22.61 -26.95 -27.22
C TRP A 351 22.64 -26.66 -28.72
N LYS A 352 22.25 -25.45 -29.07
CA LYS A 352 22.37 -24.88 -30.42
C LYS A 352 23.29 -23.69 -30.35
N GLU A 353 24.38 -23.72 -31.11
CA GLU A 353 25.32 -22.61 -31.20
C GLU A 353 24.60 -21.37 -31.73
N VAL A 354 24.87 -20.22 -31.11
CA VAL A 354 24.34 -18.94 -31.53
C VAL A 354 25.26 -18.36 -32.60
N PRO A 355 24.76 -18.12 -33.82
CA PRO A 355 25.56 -17.50 -34.88
C PRO A 355 26.11 -16.15 -34.45
N ASN A 356 27.30 -15.80 -34.94
CA ASN A 356 27.97 -14.52 -34.67
C ASN A 356 28.12 -14.21 -33.17
N SER A 357 28.24 -15.23 -32.31
CA SER A 357 28.31 -15.00 -30.86
C SER A 357 29.51 -14.17 -30.43
N GLY A 358 30.60 -14.17 -31.21
CA GLY A 358 31.88 -13.61 -30.80
C GLY A 358 32.45 -14.32 -29.57
N ALA A 359 33.49 -13.73 -28.97
CA ALA A 359 34.09 -14.21 -27.73
C ALA A 359 33.52 -13.46 -26.52
N VAL A 360 32.57 -14.09 -25.83
CA VAL A 360 31.85 -13.57 -24.67
C VAL A 360 32.36 -14.23 -23.40
N ILE A 361 32.55 -13.46 -22.33
CA ILE A 361 32.98 -13.98 -21.02
C ILE A 361 31.88 -13.83 -19.94
N SER A 362 30.91 -12.95 -20.16
CA SER A 362 29.72 -12.79 -19.32
C SER A 362 28.59 -12.23 -20.16
N VAL A 363 27.35 -12.60 -19.88
CA VAL A 363 26.17 -12.16 -20.64
C VAL A 363 24.99 -11.95 -19.68
N THR A 364 24.16 -10.97 -19.96
CA THR A 364 22.89 -10.71 -19.29
C THR A 364 21.82 -10.35 -20.32
N VAL A 365 20.55 -10.38 -19.91
CA VAL A 365 19.40 -10.01 -20.73
C VAL A 365 18.64 -8.89 -20.03
N MET A 366 18.26 -7.88 -20.81
CA MET A 366 17.47 -6.73 -20.38
C MET A 366 15.97 -7.08 -20.39
N PRO A 367 15.09 -6.35 -19.68
CA PRO A 367 13.66 -6.65 -19.61
C PRO A 367 12.93 -6.62 -20.97
N ASP A 368 13.47 -5.91 -21.95
CA ASP A 368 12.98 -5.82 -23.33
C ASP A 368 13.51 -6.95 -24.24
N GLY A 369 14.38 -7.82 -23.73
CA GLY A 369 14.98 -8.94 -24.47
C GLY A 369 16.33 -8.62 -25.12
N GLU A 370 16.84 -7.38 -25.02
CA GLU A 370 18.18 -7.04 -25.50
C GLU A 370 19.25 -7.80 -24.70
N LEU A 371 20.30 -8.30 -25.37
CA LEU A 371 21.42 -8.95 -24.69
C LEU A 371 22.58 -7.98 -24.52
N VAL A 372 23.15 -7.96 -23.32
CA VAL A 372 24.39 -7.23 -23.01
C VAL A 372 25.46 -8.24 -22.64
N GLY A 373 26.60 -8.17 -23.31
CA GLY A 373 27.72 -9.08 -23.15
C GLY A 373 29.01 -8.35 -22.78
N VAL A 374 29.85 -9.01 -22.00
CA VAL A 374 31.25 -8.64 -21.79
C VAL A 374 32.09 -9.42 -22.79
N GLY A 375 32.80 -8.73 -23.67
CA GLY A 375 33.73 -9.34 -24.60
C GLY A 375 35.02 -9.77 -23.93
N ALA A 376 35.79 -10.67 -24.56
CA ALA A 376 37.10 -11.11 -24.06
C ALA A 376 38.14 -9.97 -23.90
N ASN A 377 37.88 -8.78 -24.45
CA ASN A 377 38.66 -7.56 -24.25
C ASN A 377 38.18 -6.72 -23.04
N ASN A 378 37.29 -7.25 -22.22
CA ASN A 378 36.67 -6.61 -21.05
C ASN A 378 35.79 -5.39 -21.38
N ARG A 379 35.38 -5.20 -22.64
CA ARG A 379 34.43 -4.15 -23.05
C ARG A 379 32.99 -4.65 -23.04
N LEU A 380 32.04 -3.74 -22.89
CA LEU A 380 30.61 -4.06 -22.98
C LEU A 380 30.13 -3.93 -24.43
N TYR A 381 29.28 -4.86 -24.82
CA TYR A 381 28.60 -4.86 -26.10
C TYR A 381 27.11 -5.15 -25.87
N SER A 382 26.26 -4.61 -26.74
CA SER A 382 24.85 -4.98 -26.78
C SER A 382 24.46 -5.55 -28.14
N ARG A 383 23.39 -6.32 -28.16
CA ARG A 383 22.78 -6.83 -29.40
C ARG A 383 21.27 -6.97 -29.22
N ASP A 384 20.54 -6.58 -30.25
CA ASP A 384 19.07 -6.44 -30.22
C ASP A 384 18.35 -7.79 -30.13
N SER A 385 19.00 -8.88 -30.57
CA SER A 385 18.45 -10.24 -30.50
C SER A 385 19.57 -11.29 -30.43
N LEU A 386 19.20 -12.57 -30.22
CA LEU A 386 20.16 -13.67 -30.17
C LEU A 386 21.03 -13.79 -31.42
N THR A 387 20.55 -13.39 -32.59
CA THR A 387 21.27 -13.55 -33.87
C THR A 387 21.76 -12.22 -34.44
N SER A 388 21.56 -11.11 -33.73
CA SER A 388 22.03 -9.80 -34.14
C SER A 388 23.53 -9.65 -33.88
N ASP A 389 24.19 -8.81 -34.69
CA ASP A 389 25.60 -8.47 -34.49
C ASP A 389 25.79 -7.64 -33.21
N TRP A 390 26.97 -7.79 -32.59
CA TRP A 390 27.37 -7.02 -31.41
C TRP A 390 27.71 -5.57 -31.76
N LYS A 391 27.23 -4.64 -30.94
CA LYS A 391 27.54 -3.21 -30.98
C LYS A 391 28.26 -2.84 -29.69
N GLU A 392 29.45 -2.24 -29.76
CA GLU A 392 30.17 -1.81 -28.56
C GLU A 392 29.41 -0.69 -27.85
N ILE A 393 29.22 -0.82 -26.54
CA ILE A 393 28.60 0.22 -25.72
C ILE A 393 29.67 1.27 -25.40
N PRO A 394 29.47 2.54 -25.79
CA PRO A 394 30.45 3.59 -25.53
C PRO A 394 30.64 3.82 -24.03
N ASN A 395 31.86 4.24 -23.64
CA ASN A 395 32.22 4.51 -22.24
C ASN A 395 32.07 3.31 -21.29
N SER A 396 32.15 2.07 -21.80
CA SER A 396 31.94 0.86 -20.98
C SER A 396 32.93 0.67 -19.83
N GLY A 397 34.10 1.32 -19.88
CA GLY A 397 35.23 0.95 -19.03
C GLY A 397 35.71 -0.48 -19.30
N SER A 398 36.41 -1.08 -18.34
CA SER A 398 36.80 -2.49 -18.35
C SER A 398 36.04 -3.23 -17.26
N VAL A 399 35.30 -4.27 -17.63
CA VAL A 399 34.50 -5.09 -16.71
C VAL A 399 34.69 -6.57 -17.03
N ILE A 400 34.44 -7.44 -16.05
CA ILE A 400 34.57 -8.91 -16.20
C ILE A 400 33.23 -9.64 -16.06
N ALA A 401 32.19 -8.95 -15.59
CA ALA A 401 30.84 -9.47 -15.41
C ALA A 401 29.80 -8.36 -15.63
N VAL A 402 28.61 -8.73 -16.08
CA VAL A 402 27.50 -7.81 -16.28
C VAL A 402 26.18 -8.43 -15.79
N THR A 403 25.31 -7.61 -15.19
CA THR A 403 23.96 -7.99 -14.78
C THR A 403 23.01 -6.81 -14.94
N CYS A 404 21.75 -7.06 -15.31
CA CYS A 404 20.73 -6.03 -15.42
C CYS A 404 20.05 -5.77 -14.06
N SER A 405 19.88 -4.50 -13.68
CA SER A 405 18.97 -4.10 -12.60
C SER A 405 17.60 -3.75 -13.18
N VAL A 406 16.52 -4.22 -12.56
CA VAL A 406 15.16 -3.83 -12.95
C VAL A 406 14.84 -2.48 -12.28
N PRO A 407 14.47 -1.42 -13.00
CA PRO A 407 14.08 -0.17 -12.37
C PRO A 407 12.80 -0.36 -11.56
N LEU A 408 12.78 0.16 -10.32
CA LEU A 408 11.57 0.23 -9.50
C LEU A 408 10.52 1.07 -10.25
N LYS A 409 9.35 0.49 -10.54
CA LYS A 409 8.23 1.20 -11.17
C LYS A 409 7.74 2.31 -10.24
N PHE A 410 8.02 3.57 -10.55
CA PHE A 410 7.29 4.72 -10.01
C PHE A 410 6.27 5.17 -11.05
N THR A 411 4.98 4.95 -10.78
CA THR A 411 3.90 5.55 -11.57
C THR A 411 3.67 6.97 -11.06
N THR A 412 4.03 7.98 -11.85
CA THR A 412 3.61 9.37 -11.62
C THR A 412 2.14 9.53 -12.02
N PRO A 413 1.24 10.02 -11.15
CA PRO A 413 -0.14 10.36 -11.55
C PRO A 413 -0.15 11.59 -12.48
N GLU A 414 -1.05 11.57 -13.48
CA GLU A 414 -1.36 12.73 -14.34
C GLU A 414 -1.88 13.94 -13.55
N PRO A 415 -1.69 15.18 -14.05
CA PRO A 415 -2.15 16.38 -13.38
C PRO A 415 -3.67 16.56 -13.51
N VAL A 416 -4.35 16.80 -12.38
CA VAL A 416 -5.77 17.17 -12.33
C VAL A 416 -5.94 18.65 -12.73
N PRO A 417 -6.95 19.05 -13.53
CA PRO A 417 -7.15 20.43 -13.94
C PRO A 417 -7.59 21.32 -12.77
N SER A 418 -7.11 22.56 -12.76
CA SER A 418 -7.47 23.59 -11.79
C SER A 418 -8.91 24.06 -11.96
N ASP A 419 -9.68 24.10 -10.88
CA ASP A 419 -10.90 24.90 -10.83
C ASP A 419 -10.79 26.02 -9.80
N ASN A 420 -11.18 27.21 -10.24
CA ASN A 420 -11.17 28.45 -9.49
C ASN A 420 -12.24 28.43 -8.40
N THR A 421 -11.98 29.10 -7.27
CA THR A 421 -12.85 30.18 -6.77
C THR A 421 -12.22 30.91 -5.61
N ASP A 422 -12.20 32.24 -5.75
CA ASP A 422 -11.85 33.22 -4.74
C ASP A 422 -12.70 33.13 -3.48
N GLN A 423 -12.06 33.22 -2.31
CA GLN A 423 -12.59 33.99 -1.18
C GLN A 423 -11.46 34.64 -0.38
N VAL A 424 -11.58 35.95 -0.26
CA VAL A 424 -10.67 36.92 0.35
C VAL A 424 -10.68 36.80 1.89
N SER A 425 -9.52 36.86 2.54
CA SER A 425 -9.44 37.47 3.89
C SER A 425 -8.03 38.02 4.19
N LYS A 426 -8.03 39.20 4.81
CA LYS A 426 -6.92 40.17 4.97
C LYS A 426 -5.85 39.74 6.00
N PRO A 427 -4.59 40.24 5.89
CA PRO A 427 -3.47 39.80 6.73
C PRO A 427 -3.34 40.53 8.08
N ILE A 428 -2.85 39.83 9.10
CA ILE A 428 -2.34 40.38 10.37
C ILE A 428 -0.81 40.31 10.36
N LYS A 429 -0.14 41.43 10.65
CA LYS A 429 1.33 41.60 10.72
C LYS A 429 1.87 41.23 12.11
N LEU A 430 2.97 40.50 12.17
CA LEU A 430 3.95 40.56 13.27
C LEU A 430 5.39 40.50 12.73
N GLY A 431 6.26 41.32 13.32
CA GLY A 431 7.56 41.75 12.80
C GLY A 431 8.77 40.89 13.21
N PRO A 432 10.00 41.34 12.83
CA PRO A 432 11.19 40.50 12.70
C PRO A 432 12.22 40.69 13.85
N THR A 433 13.25 39.84 13.81
CA THR A 433 14.61 39.89 14.44
C THR A 433 14.86 38.63 15.29
N GLY A 434 15.95 37.86 15.17
CA GLY A 434 17.29 38.10 14.65
C GLY A 434 18.29 37.98 15.82
N GLY A 435 19.16 36.96 15.85
CA GLY A 435 20.29 36.92 16.80
C GLY A 435 20.78 35.52 17.22
N SER A 436 22.05 35.25 16.91
CA SER A 436 22.98 34.20 17.39
C SER A 436 23.17 34.23 18.93
N ILE A 437 23.74 33.29 19.70
CA ILE A 437 25.00 32.49 19.57
C ILE A 437 25.06 31.43 20.73
N SER A 438 25.84 30.37 20.48
CA SER A 438 26.71 29.55 21.37
C SER A 438 26.34 29.15 22.81
N GLY A 439 26.54 27.86 23.11
CA GLY A 439 27.16 27.45 24.38
C GLY A 439 26.40 26.45 25.27
N THR A 440 26.60 25.16 24.94
CA THR A 440 26.82 24.01 25.83
C THR A 440 25.78 23.57 26.89
N ASP A 441 25.48 22.28 26.81
CA ASP A 441 24.86 21.34 27.76
C ASP A 441 23.32 21.35 27.93
N PHE A 442 22.71 20.19 27.67
CA PHE A 442 21.26 19.92 27.74
C PHE A 442 20.81 19.68 29.19
N GLN A 443 19.77 20.37 29.66
CA GLN A 443 19.04 20.06 30.89
C GLN A 443 17.56 20.52 30.81
N ILE A 444 16.64 19.85 31.50
CA ILE A 444 15.32 20.43 31.89
C ILE A 444 15.01 19.99 33.34
N LEU A 445 14.38 20.88 34.10
CA LEU A 445 14.13 20.78 35.54
C LEU A 445 12.62 20.96 35.85
N PRO A 446 12.12 20.58 37.05
CA PRO A 446 10.68 20.45 37.32
C PRO A 446 10.01 21.53 38.20
N LYS A 447 8.66 21.50 38.11
CA LYS A 447 7.56 21.92 39.03
C LYS A 447 7.20 23.42 39.20
N ASP A 448 5.92 23.83 39.37
CA ASP A 448 4.83 23.26 40.20
C ASP A 448 3.36 23.43 39.69
N THR A 449 2.53 22.43 40.04
CA THR A 449 1.05 22.31 40.27
C THR A 449 -0.08 22.97 39.41
N ALA A 450 -0.80 22.10 38.65
CA ALA A 450 -2.28 21.97 38.36
C ALA A 450 -3.12 23.08 37.66
N PRO A 451 -4.32 22.81 37.05
CA PRO A 451 -4.88 21.59 36.42
C PRO A 451 -5.30 21.78 34.92
N GLN A 452 -5.68 20.65 34.30
CA GLN A 452 -5.91 20.43 32.86
C GLN A 452 -7.06 21.22 32.20
N SER A 453 -6.83 21.72 30.97
CA SER A 453 -7.73 21.53 29.80
C SER A 453 -7.06 21.98 28.48
N GLN A 454 -7.44 21.35 27.36
CA GLN A 454 -7.13 21.70 25.95
C GLN A 454 -5.86 21.06 25.33
N LEU A 455 -6.01 19.86 24.76
CA LEU A 455 -5.03 19.29 23.83
C LEU A 455 -5.00 20.08 22.50
N LYS A 456 -3.94 20.86 22.27
CA LYS A 456 -3.62 21.48 20.98
C LYS A 456 -2.50 20.69 20.30
N LYS A 457 -2.81 19.92 19.25
CA LYS A 457 -1.81 19.37 18.33
C LYS A 457 -1.47 20.42 17.27
N VAL A 458 -0.22 20.88 17.25
CA VAL A 458 0.34 21.74 16.20
C VAL A 458 1.40 20.91 15.48
N PHE A 459 1.22 20.71 14.18
CA PHE A 459 2.26 20.15 13.31
C PHE A 459 2.96 21.34 12.65
N VAL A 460 4.25 21.51 12.93
CA VAL A 460 5.11 22.46 12.21
C VAL A 460 5.96 21.65 11.25
N ASN A 461 5.75 21.86 9.95
CA ASN A 461 6.64 21.36 8.92
C ASN A 461 7.72 22.42 8.69
N ALA A 462 8.95 22.13 9.11
CA ALA A 462 10.12 22.94 8.80
C ALA A 462 10.80 22.31 7.58
N GLY A 463 10.66 22.98 6.44
CA GLY A 463 11.48 22.74 5.24
C GLY A 463 12.59 23.76 5.16
#